data_AF-A0A392UNJ3-F1
#
_entry.id   AF-A0A392UNJ3-F1
#
_cell.length_a   1.000
_cell.length_b   1.000
_cell.length_c   1.000
_cell.angle_alpha   90.00
_cell.angle_beta   90.00
_cell.angle_gamma   90.00
#
_symmetry.space_group_name_H-M   'P 1'
#
loop_
_entity.id
_entity.type
_entity.pdbx_description
1 polymer ?
#
loop_
_entity_poly.entity_id
_entity_poly.type
_entity_poly.pdbx_seq_one_letter_code
_entity_poly.pdbx_strand_id
1 'polypeptide(L)' 'ADERNCKVIEFMELKQGSMSVSEYAAKFEDLCRFAPHYNALEAEEDKCVKFENGLRPDIKQLIGFSEIRNFPMLVNKS' A
#
# COMPACT_ATOMS: atom_id res chain seq x y z
N ALA A 1 23.57 -4.97 4.94
CA ALA A 1 22.80 -3.94 5.66
C ALA A 1 22.07 -3.00 4.68
N ASP A 2 22.62 -2.76 3.49
CA ASP A 2 22.02 -1.88 2.48
C ASP A 2 20.68 -2.35 1.89
N GLU A 3 20.55 -3.60 1.47
CA GLU A 3 19.37 -4.04 0.68
C GLU A 3 18.04 -3.87 1.41
N ARG A 4 17.99 -4.16 2.73
CA ARG A 4 16.75 -4.00 3.50
C ARG A 4 16.37 -2.51 3.60
N ASN A 5 17.34 -1.63 3.82
CA ASN A 5 17.08 -0.19 3.89
C ASN A 5 16.66 0.36 2.52
N CYS A 6 17.28 -0.07 1.42
CA CYS A 6 16.83 0.28 0.08
C CYS A 6 15.37 -0.12 -0.18
N LYS A 7 14.98 -1.33 0.26
CA LYS A 7 13.60 -1.82 0.13
C LYS A 7 12.60 -1.04 0.99
N VAL A 8 12.98 -0.63 2.21
CA VAL A 8 12.14 0.22 3.06
C VAL A 8 11.97 1.61 2.46
N ILE A 9 13.02 2.19 1.88
CA ILE A 9 12.94 3.48 1.17
C ILE A 9 12.04 3.34 -0.06
N GLU A 10 12.21 2.27 -0.85
CA GLU A 10 11.36 1.96 -2.01
C GLU A 10 9.89 1.82 -1.60
N PHE A 11 9.61 1.19 -0.46
CA PHE A 11 8.26 1.10 0.11
C PHE A 11 7.68 2.47 0.49
N MET A 12 8.49 3.31 1.12
CA MET A 12 8.05 4.64 1.56
C MET A 12 7.76 5.57 0.39
N GLU A 13 8.53 5.47 -0.70
CA GLU A 13 8.37 6.27 -1.92
C GLU A 13 7.39 5.62 -2.92
N LEU A 14 6.89 4.41 -2.63
CA LEU A 14 6.02 3.67 -3.54
C LEU A 14 4.73 4.43 -3.82
N LYS A 15 4.47 4.67 -5.10
CA LYS A 15 3.25 5.27 -5.63
C LYS A 15 2.78 4.44 -6.81
N GLN A 16 1.47 4.37 -7.03
CA GLN A 16 0.87 3.65 -8.14
C GLN A 16 1.40 4.16 -9.49
N GLY A 17 1.46 5.48 -9.68
CA GLY A 17 1.94 6.07 -10.93
C GLY A 17 1.17 5.55 -12.15
N SER A 18 1.88 4.98 -13.12
CA SER A 18 1.30 4.34 -14.31
C SER A 18 0.91 2.87 -14.11
N MET A 19 1.25 2.25 -12.97
CA MET A 19 0.94 0.84 -12.71
C MET A 19 -0.57 0.62 -12.54
N SER A 20 -0.99 -0.60 -12.87
CA SER A 20 -2.32 -1.08 -12.49
C SER A 20 -2.41 -1.21 -10.96
N VAL A 21 -3.62 -1.13 -10.40
CA VAL A 21 -3.82 -1.30 -8.95
C VAL A 21 -3.29 -2.64 -8.47
N SER A 22 -3.55 -3.72 -9.21
CA SER A 22 -3.08 -5.06 -8.87
C SER A 22 -1.55 -5.16 -8.87
N GLU A 23 -0.87 -4.49 -9.80
CA GLU A 23 0.61 -4.44 -9.84
C GLU A 23 1.17 -3.65 -8.66
N TYR A 24 0.54 -2.50 -8.35
CA TYR A 24 0.90 -1.70 -7.20
C TYR A 24 0.67 -2.46 -5.88
N ALA A 25 -0.44 -3.18 -5.75
CA ALA A 25 -0.74 -4.05 -4.61
C ALA A 25 0.28 -5.16 -4.43
N ALA A 26 0.60 -5.90 -5.50
CA ALA A 26 1.62 -6.93 -5.45
C ALA A 26 2.98 -6.37 -5.01
N LYS A 27 3.38 -5.20 -5.55
CA LYS A 27 4.64 -4.54 -5.18
C LYS A 27 4.61 -4.01 -3.75
N PHE A 28 3.48 -3.49 -3.30
CA PHE A 28 3.28 -3.02 -1.94
C PHE A 28 3.38 -4.17 -0.93
N GLU A 29 2.76 -5.32 -1.21
CA GLU A 29 2.86 -6.50 -0.35
C GLU A 29 4.27 -7.08 -0.31
N ASP A 30 4.95 -7.14 -1.45
CA ASP A 30 6.34 -7.61 -1.52
C ASP A 30 7.26 -6.73 -0.66
N LEU A 31 7.12 -5.41 -0.77
CA LEU A 31 7.90 -4.44 -0.01
C LEU A 31 7.51 -4.34 1.47
N CYS A 32 6.23 -4.55 1.79
CA CYS A 32 5.72 -4.57 3.16
C CYS A 32 6.41 -5.65 4.02
N ARG A 33 6.85 -6.77 3.42
CA ARG A 33 7.64 -7.81 4.10
C ARG A 33 8.97 -7.30 4.66
N PHE A 34 9.52 -6.26 4.06
CA PHE A 34 10.77 -5.63 4.51
C PHE A 34 10.54 -4.54 5.56
N ALA A 35 9.28 -4.11 5.76
CA ALA A 35 8.88 -3.08 6.71
C ALA A 35 8.03 -3.70 7.84
N PRO A 36 8.66 -4.33 8.85
CA PRO A 36 7.95 -5.03 9.93
C PRO A 36 6.97 -4.12 10.70
N HIS A 37 7.20 -2.81 10.70
CA HIS A 37 6.30 -1.81 11.26
C HIS A 37 4.90 -1.80 10.63
N TYR A 38 4.75 -2.20 9.36
CA TYR A 38 3.46 -2.27 8.65
C TYR A 38 2.90 -3.69 8.54
N ASN A 39 3.58 -4.67 9.11
CA ASN A 39 3.20 -6.09 9.04
C ASN A 39 2.53 -6.58 10.34
N ALA A 40 2.43 -5.71 11.35
CA ALA A 40 1.67 -5.98 12.55
C ALA A 40 0.16 -5.81 12.29
N LEU A 41 -0.68 -6.63 12.94
CA LEU A 41 -2.14 -6.50 12.90
C LEU A 41 -2.61 -5.12 13.36
N GLU A 42 -1.93 -4.55 14.37
CA GLU A 42 -2.21 -3.20 14.87
C GLU A 42 -1.86 -2.10 13.85
N ALA A 43 -1.02 -2.40 12.87
CA ALA A 43 -0.61 -1.48 11.81
C ALA A 43 -1.39 -1.70 10.50
N GLU A 44 -2.45 -2.51 10.50
CA GLU A 44 -3.24 -2.79 9.30
C GLU A 44 -3.99 -1.54 8.81
N GLU A 45 -4.44 -0.68 9.73
CA GLU A 45 -5.02 0.62 9.39
C GLU A 45 -3.97 1.54 8.77
N ASP A 46 -2.79 1.68 9.38
CA ASP A 46 -1.65 2.43 8.82
C ASP A 46 -1.24 1.91 7.44
N LYS A 47 -1.29 0.59 7.23
CA LYS A 47 -1.01 -0.07 5.96
C LYS A 47 -2.04 0.32 4.89
N CYS A 48 -3.33 0.35 5.24
CA CYS A 48 -4.39 0.82 4.35
C CYS A 48 -4.21 2.29 3.99
N VAL A 49 -4.01 3.15 4.99
CA VAL A 49 -3.79 4.59 4.79
C VAL A 49 -2.57 4.84 3.91
N LYS A 50 -1.48 4.09 4.11
CA LYS A 50 -0.29 4.19 3.26
C LYS A 50 -0.58 3.78 1.82
N PHE A 51 -1.30 2.68 1.63
CA PHE A 51 -1.69 2.19 0.30
C PHE A 51 -2.55 3.22 -0.43
N GLU A 52 -3.61 3.74 0.22
CA GLU A 52 -4.52 4.75 -0.31
C GLU A 52 -3.80 6.05 -0.69
N ASN A 53 -2.81 6.46 0.11
CA ASN A 53 -2.03 7.66 -0.19
C ASN A 53 -1.11 7.51 -1.40
N GLY A 54 -0.69 6.28 -1.73
CA GLY A 54 0.08 6.01 -2.94
C GLY A 54 -0.79 5.75 -4.19
N LEU A 55 -2.10 5.56 -4.04
CA LEU A 55 -3.02 5.40 -5.16
C LEU A 55 -3.20 6.71 -5.95
N ARG A 56 -3.59 6.57 -7.21
CA ARG A 56 -4.02 7.72 -8.01
C ARG A 56 -5.27 8.36 -7.40
N PRO A 57 -5.41 9.69 -7.49
CA PRO A 57 -6.54 10.42 -6.91
C PRO A 57 -7.91 9.90 -7.38
N ASP A 58 -8.02 9.47 -8.65
CA ASP A 58 -9.27 8.93 -9.21
C ASP A 58 -9.75 7.67 -8.47
N ILE A 59 -8.82 6.78 -8.11
CA ILE A 59 -9.11 5.53 -7.40
C ILE A 59 -9.27 5.82 -5.90
N LYS A 60 -8.43 6.69 -5.34
CA LYS A 60 -8.51 7.11 -3.94
C LYS A 60 -9.88 7.68 -3.60
N GLN A 61 -10.47 8.48 -4.50
CA GLN A 61 -11.84 8.97 -4.30
C GLN A 61 -12.85 7.82 -4.22
N LEU A 62 -12.77 6.85 -5.14
CA LEU A 62 -13.67 5.70 -5.18
C LEU A 62 -13.62 4.84 -3.90
N ILE A 63 -12.41 4.62 -3.38
CA ILE A 63 -12.16 3.86 -2.15
C ILE A 63 -12.61 4.65 -0.92
N GLY A 64 -12.29 5.95 -0.86
CA GLY A 64 -12.68 6.83 0.25
C GLY A 64 -14.20 6.94 0.41
N PHE A 65 -14.96 6.90 -0.68
CA PHE A 65 -16.43 6.81 -0.63
C PHE A 65 -16.95 5.49 -0.07
N SER A 66 -16.17 4.41 -0.15
CA SER A 66 -16.57 3.08 0.31
C SER A 66 -16.17 2.77 1.76
N GLU A 67 -15.49 3.70 2.47
CA GLU A 67 -15.01 3.56 3.86
C GLU A 67 -14.30 2.23 4.15
N ILE A 68 -13.52 1.72 3.20
CA ILE A 68 -12.90 0.40 3.30
C ILE A 68 -11.70 0.46 4.25
N ARG A 69 -11.79 -0.23 5.39
CA ARG A 69 -10.71 -0.33 6.40
C ARG A 69 -10.00 -1.68 6.43
N ASN A 70 -10.04 -2.41 5.31
CA ASN A 70 -9.44 -3.73 5.19
C ASN A 70 -8.60 -3.78 3.92
N PHE A 71 -7.29 -4.01 4.04
CA PHE A 71 -6.36 -4.04 2.91
C PHE A 71 -6.78 -5.04 1.80
N PRO A 72 -7.20 -6.28 2.10
CA PRO A 72 -7.63 -7.22 1.06
C PRO A 72 -8.89 -6.76 0.32
N MET A 73 -9.84 -6.15 1.04
CA MET A 73 -11.03 -5.58 0.41
C MET A 73 -10.68 -4.36 -0.43
N LEU A 74 -9.73 -3.56 0.04
CA LEU A 74 -9.29 -2.34 -0.61
C LEU A 74 -8.65 -2.66 -1.96
N VAL A 75 -7.70 -3.60 -2.00
CA VAL A 75 -7.07 -4.08 -3.24
C VAL A 75 -8.09 -4.69 -4.21
N ASN A 76 -9.11 -5.38 -3.70
CA ASN A 76 -10.14 -5.99 -4.54
C ASN A 76 -11.16 -4.98 -5.11
N LYS A 77 -11.30 -3.81 -4.48
CA LYS A 77 -12.23 -2.74 -4.87
C LYS A 77 -11.59 -1.63 -5.70
N SER A 78 -10.26 -1.58 -5.79
CA SER A 78 -9.50 -0.53 -6.47
C SER A 78 -9.18 -0.85 -7.93
#